data_AF-A0A0C3R193-F1
#
_entry.id   AF-A0A0C3R193-F1
#
_cell.length_a   1.000
_cell.length_b   1.000
_cell.length_c   1.000
_cell.angle_alpha   90.00
_cell.angle_beta   90.00
_cell.angle_gamma   90.00
#
_symmetry.space_group_name_H-M   'P 1'
#
loop_
_entity.id
_entity.type
_entity.pdbx_description
1 polymer ?
#
loop_
_entity_poly.entity_id
_entity_poly.type
_entity_poly.pdbx_seq_one_letter_code
_entity_poly.pdbx_strand_id
1 'polypeptide(L)'
;MTMSRLTRTRFSGKFALLASLILGFAFISGVNANELTDSERAAVAKHFQILDKQQEASDSQRLDSFQADLDNQLEQAEEAFMEDACAEHELQFDNDSQVCF
;
A
#
# COMPACT_ATOMS: atom_id res chain seq x y z
N MET A 1 25.98 10.67 6.29
CA MET A 1 24.78 11.48 5.96
C MET A 1 24.33 11.17 4.54
N THR A 2 23.47 10.16 4.39
CA THR A 2 22.88 9.75 3.10
C THR A 2 21.72 10.68 2.77
N MET A 3 21.91 11.52 1.75
CA MET A 3 20.85 12.39 1.26
C MET A 3 19.73 11.56 0.65
N SER A 4 18.55 11.63 1.25
CA SER A 4 17.31 11.11 0.69
C SER A 4 17.04 11.82 -0.64
N ARG A 5 17.23 11.12 -1.76
CA ARG A 5 16.87 11.61 -3.09
C ARG A 5 15.35 11.55 -3.22
N LEU A 6 14.68 12.59 -2.74
CA LEU A 6 13.31 12.91 -3.14
C LEU A 6 13.33 13.16 -4.64
N THR A 7 12.98 12.13 -5.41
CA THR A 7 12.78 12.21 -6.85
C THR A 7 11.62 13.17 -7.11
N ARG A 8 11.94 14.45 -7.26
CA ARG A 8 11.01 15.51 -7.65
C ARG A 8 10.57 15.21 -9.07
N THR A 9 9.53 14.40 -9.22
CA THR A 9 8.86 14.19 -10.49
C THR A 9 8.36 15.55 -10.96
N ARG A 10 9.04 16.10 -11.97
CA ARG A 10 8.59 17.33 -12.62
C ARG A 10 7.29 16.98 -13.34
N PHE A 11 6.16 17.26 -12.68
CA PHE A 11 4.84 17.18 -13.28
C PHE A 11 4.80 18.17 -14.44
N SER A 12 5.13 17.68 -15.64
CA SER A 12 5.02 18.42 -16.88
C SER A 12 3.53 18.60 -17.17
N GLY A 13 3.03 19.84 -17.19
CA GLY A 13 1.62 20.16 -17.42
C GLY A 13 1.03 19.57 -18.71
N LYS A 14 1.86 19.04 -19.61
CA LYS A 14 1.43 18.26 -20.78
C LYS A 14 0.72 16.95 -20.40
N PHE A 15 1.12 16.31 -19.30
CA PHE A 15 0.45 15.12 -18.78
C PHE A 15 -0.88 15.46 -18.09
N ALA A 16 -1.02 16.66 -17.53
CA ALA A 16 -2.29 17.14 -16.96
C ALA A 16 -3.37 17.27 -18.04
N LEU A 17 -3.01 17.78 -19.22
CA LEU A 17 -3.93 17.89 -20.34
C LEU A 17 -4.38 16.53 -20.85
N LEU A 18 -3.47 15.56 -20.97
CA LEU A 18 -3.82 14.19 -21.33
C LEU A 18 -4.77 13.55 -20.31
N ALA A 19 -4.51 13.74 -19.01
CA ALA A 19 -5.42 13.26 -17.96
C ALA A 19 -6.82 13.91 -18.06
N SER A 20 -6.89 15.23 -18.32
CA SER A 20 -8.17 15.92 -18.50
C SER A 20 -8.94 15.47 -19.75
N LEU A 21 -8.24 15.13 -20.82
CA LEU A 21 -8.84 14.63 -22.06
C LEU A 21 -9.47 13.25 -21.83
N ILE A 22 -8.75 12.35 -21.16
CA ILE A 22 -9.24 11.00 -20.84
C ILE A 22 -10.45 11.07 -19.90
N LEU A 23 -10.40 11.92 -18.87
CA LEU A 23 -11.54 12.13 -17.98
C LEU A 23 -12.73 12.78 -18.69
N GLY A 24 -12.49 13.72 -19.62
CA GLY A 24 -13.53 14.38 -20.40
C GLY A 24 -14.31 13.44 -21.32
N PHE A 25 -13.64 12.45 -21.92
CA PHE A 25 -14.31 11.45 -22.75
C PHE A 25 -15.14 10.43 -21.95
N ALA A 26 -14.82 10.18 -20.67
CA ALA A 26 -15.58 9.27 -19.82
C ALA A 26 -17.02 9.74 -19.53
N PHE A 27 -17.28 11.05 -19.60
CA PHE A 27 -18.62 11.61 -19.37
C PHE A 27 -19.50 11.67 -20.63
N ILE A 28 -18.92 11.48 -21.84
CA ILE A 28 -19.66 11.60 -23.11
C ILE A 28 -20.38 10.29 -23.48
N SER A 29 -20.06 9.16 -22.84
CA SER A 29 -20.75 7.88 -23.05
C SER A 29 -22.06 7.75 -22.26
N GLY A 30 -22.92 8.78 -22.32
CA GLY A 30 -24.33 8.70 -21.91
C GLY A 30 -25.22 8.06 -22.97
N VAL A 31 -24.72 7.05 -23.68
CA VAL A 31 -25.52 6.24 -24.61
C VAL A 31 -26.22 5.18 -23.79
N ASN A 32 -27.55 5.29 -23.73
CA ASN A 32 -28.51 4.34 -23.14
C ASN A 32 -27.94 2.93 -23.03
N ALA A 33 -27.41 2.56 -21.85
CA ALA A 33 -27.11 1.18 -21.55
C ALA A 33 -28.46 0.45 -21.53
N ASN A 34 -28.68 -0.43 -22.51
CA ASN A 34 -29.87 -1.27 -22.52
C ASN A 34 -29.95 -2.02 -21.19
N GLU A 35 -31.15 -2.10 -20.59
CA GLU A 35 -31.30 -2.80 -19.32
C GLU A 35 -30.81 -4.23 -19.48
N LEU A 36 -29.95 -4.68 -18.55
CA LEU A 36 -29.34 -6.01 -18.61
C LEU A 36 -30.45 -7.06 -18.65
N THR A 37 -30.36 -7.99 -19.60
CA THR A 37 -31.19 -9.19 -19.60
C THR A 37 -30.94 -10.02 -18.34
N ASP A 38 -31.89 -10.88 -17.95
CA ASP A 38 -31.76 -11.67 -16.72
C ASP A 38 -30.48 -12.54 -16.70
N SER A 39 -30.08 -13.05 -17.87
CA SER A 39 -28.82 -13.80 -18.02
C SER A 39 -27.57 -12.93 -17.83
N GLU A 40 -27.62 -11.67 -18.26
CA GLU A 40 -26.50 -10.74 -18.08
C GLU A 40 -26.41 -10.28 -16.62
N ARG A 41 -27.54 -10.05 -15.93
CA ARG A 41 -27.53 -9.78 -14.48
C ARG A 41 -26.99 -10.96 -13.69
N ALA A 42 -27.34 -12.19 -14.04
CA ALA A 42 -26.81 -13.38 -13.39
C ALA A 42 -25.29 -13.54 -13.62
N ALA A 43 -24.80 -13.24 -14.82
CA ALA A 43 -23.37 -13.25 -15.12
C ALA A 43 -22.61 -12.17 -14.34
N VAL A 44 -23.17 -10.95 -14.27
CA VAL A 44 -22.62 -9.84 -13.48
C VAL A 44 -22.61 -10.17 -11.99
N ALA A 45 -23.69 -10.72 -11.44
CA ALA A 45 -23.77 -11.14 -10.04
C ALA A 45 -22.74 -12.24 -9.72
N LYS A 46 -22.58 -13.22 -10.61
CA LYS A 46 -21.54 -14.25 -10.48
C LYS A 46 -20.14 -13.66 -10.52
N HIS A 47 -19.90 -12.66 -11.37
CA HIS A 47 -18.62 -11.97 -11.44
C HIS A 47 -18.32 -11.20 -10.15
N PHE A 48 -19.28 -10.47 -9.59
CA PHE A 48 -19.13 -9.80 -8.30
C PHE A 48 -18.86 -10.77 -7.14
N GLN A 49 -19.50 -11.94 -7.12
CA GLN A 49 -19.16 -12.97 -6.11
C GLN A 49 -17.71 -13.47 -6.22
N ILE A 50 -17.14 -13.53 -7.42
CA ILE A 50 -15.73 -13.92 -7.60
C ILE A 50 -14.83 -12.79 -7.10
N LEU A 51 -15.16 -11.54 -7.41
CA LEU A 51 -14.44 -10.36 -6.93
C LEU A 51 -14.46 -10.28 -5.41
N ASP A 52 -15.61 -10.47 -4.75
CA ASP A 52 -15.71 -10.47 -3.29
C ASP A 52 -14.81 -11.54 -2.65
N LYS A 53 -14.81 -12.76 -3.20
CA LYS A 53 -13.92 -13.83 -2.70
C LYS A 53 -12.44 -13.52 -2.91
N GLN A 54 -12.09 -12.89 -4.03
CA GLN A 54 -10.71 -12.49 -4.30
C GLN A 54 -10.28 -11.29 -3.45
N GLN A 55 -11.20 -10.36 -3.18
CA GLN A 55 -10.99 -9.21 -2.31
C GLN A 55 -10.73 -9.69 -0.87
N GLU A 56 -11.55 -10.59 -0.34
CA GLU A 56 -11.37 -11.15 1.01
C GLU A 56 -10.02 -11.88 1.17
N ALA A 57 -9.66 -12.73 0.20
CA ALA A 57 -8.37 -13.42 0.21
C ALA A 57 -7.17 -12.48 0.01
N SER A 58 -7.33 -11.43 -0.80
CA SER A 58 -6.27 -10.43 -1.01
C SER A 58 -6.11 -9.53 0.21
N ASP A 59 -7.19 -9.19 0.90
CA ASP A 59 -7.16 -8.33 2.07
C ASP A 59 -6.54 -9.07 3.26
N SER A 60 -6.84 -10.36 3.45
CA SER A 60 -6.19 -11.18 4.47
C SER A 60 -4.67 -11.28 4.22
N GLN A 61 -4.26 -11.59 2.98
CA GLN A 61 -2.84 -11.70 2.65
C GLN A 61 -2.10 -10.37 2.80
N ARG A 62 -2.75 -9.24 2.45
CA ARG A 62 -2.16 -7.91 2.62
C ARG A 62 -2.04 -7.55 4.10
N LEU A 63 -3.04 -7.82 4.91
CA LEU A 63 -3.01 -7.55 6.35
C LEU A 63 -1.90 -8.34 7.05
N ASP A 64 -1.75 -9.64 6.73
CA ASP A 64 -0.68 -10.47 7.29
C ASP A 64 0.71 -9.93 6.91
N SER A 65 0.89 -9.53 5.64
CA SER A 65 2.15 -8.94 5.19
C SER A 65 2.43 -7.58 5.84
N PHE A 66 1.40 -6.79 6.09
CA PHE A 66 1.53 -5.47 6.72
C PHE A 66 1.88 -5.62 8.20
N GLN A 67 1.27 -6.58 8.88
CA GLN A 67 1.56 -6.88 10.28
C GLN A 67 3.01 -7.36 10.44
N ALA A 68 3.46 -8.31 9.61
CA ALA A 68 4.84 -8.78 9.65
C ALA A 68 5.87 -7.68 9.34
N ASP A 69 5.57 -6.77 8.40
CA ASP A 69 6.43 -5.63 8.08
C ASP A 69 6.48 -4.61 9.23
N LEU A 70 5.35 -4.40 9.92
CA LEU A 70 5.26 -3.48 11.04
C LEU A 70 5.98 -4.02 12.28
N ASP A 71 5.83 -5.31 12.57
CA ASP A 71 6.53 -5.99 13.67
C ASP A 71 8.06 -5.93 13.45
N ASN A 72 8.53 -6.21 12.23
CA ASN A 72 9.96 -6.14 11.89
C ASN A 72 10.52 -4.71 11.97
N GLN A 73 9.75 -3.71 11.53
CA GLN A 73 10.13 -2.31 11.70
C GLN A 73 10.18 -1.89 13.17
N LEU A 74 9.26 -2.41 14.00
CA LEU A 74 9.23 -2.13 15.43
C LEU A 74 10.46 -2.72 16.12
N GLU A 75 10.78 -3.99 15.83
CA GLU A 75 11.93 -4.70 16.40
C GLU A 75 13.26 -4.01 16.06
N GLN A 76 13.45 -3.63 14.79
CA GLN A 76 14.64 -2.87 14.37
C GLN A 76 14.73 -1.49 15.05
N ALA A 77 13.59 -0.83 15.26
CA ALA A 77 13.57 0.48 15.92
C ALA A 77 13.86 0.36 17.41
N GLU A 78 13.36 -0.68 18.08
CA GLU A 78 13.65 -0.97 19.48
C GLU A 78 15.12 -1.33 19.70
N GLU A 79 15.69 -2.17 18.83
CA GLU A 79 17.12 -2.52 18.89
C GLU A 79 18.00 -1.27 18.73
N ALA A 80 17.75 -0.45 17.70
CA ALA A 80 18.49 0.79 17.49
C ALA A 80 18.35 1.77 18.66
N PHE A 81 17.15 1.87 19.24
CA PHE A 81 16.91 2.70 20.42
C PHE A 81 17.73 2.21 21.62
N MET A 82 17.79 0.90 21.86
CA MET A 82 18.53 0.31 22.96
C MET A 82 20.04 0.42 22.75
N GLU A 83 20.54 0.22 21.54
CA GLU A 83 21.95 0.45 21.19
C GLU A 83 22.36 1.89 21.48
N ASP A 84 21.57 2.88 21.04
CA ASP A 84 21.85 4.29 21.27
C ASP A 84 21.79 4.64 22.77
N ALA A 85 20.80 4.10 23.50
CA ALA A 85 20.63 4.34 24.93
C ALA A 85 21.76 3.72 25.77
N CYS A 86 22.20 2.50 25.46
CA CYS A 86 23.35 1.89 26.13
C CYS A 86 24.64 2.67 25.81
N ALA A 87 24.82 3.09 24.55
CA ALA A 87 26.00 3.83 24.11
C ALA A 87 26.11 5.21 24.78
N GLU A 88 24.99 5.87 25.12
CA GLU A 88 24.98 7.11 25.91
C GLU A 88 25.62 6.92 27.30
N HIS A 89 25.60 5.70 27.82
CA HIS A 89 26.20 5.31 29.09
C HIS A 89 27.56 4.60 28.93
N GLU A 90 28.17 4.64 27.74
CA GLU A 90 29.42 3.93 27.40
C GLU A 90 29.32 2.39 27.52
N LEU A 91 28.09 1.86 27.47
CA LEU A 91 27.80 0.43 27.51
C LEU A 91 27.45 -0.09 26.12
N GLN A 92 27.62 -1.38 25.88
CA GLN A 92 27.17 -2.04 24.65
C GLN A 92 25.88 -2.80 24.89
N PHE A 93 24.93 -2.69 23.96
CA PHE A 93 23.70 -3.48 24.01
C PHE A 93 23.99 -4.89 23.47
N ASP A 94 23.64 -5.93 24.24
CA ASP A 94 23.59 -7.30 23.74
C ASP A 94 22.14 -7.65 23.35
N ASN A 95 21.89 -7.87 22.06
CA ASN A 95 20.57 -8.25 21.57
C ASN A 95 20.15 -9.64 22.14
N ASP A 96 21.10 -10.58 22.29
CA ASP A 96 20.79 -11.93 22.76
C ASP A 96 20.29 -11.96 24.23
N SER A 97 20.88 -11.15 25.11
CA SER A 97 20.48 -11.07 26.52
C SER A 97 19.64 -9.85 26.88
N GLN A 98 19.38 -8.95 25.91
CA GLN A 98 18.63 -7.70 26.06
C GLN A 98 19.13 -6.81 27.22
N VAL A 99 20.45 -6.80 27.46
CA VAL A 99 21.07 -5.98 28.52
C VAL A 99 22.22 -5.12 27.98
N CYS A 100 22.42 -3.98 28.61
CA CYS A 100 23.62 -3.16 28.42
C CYS A 100 24.77 -3.69 29.30
N PHE A 101 25.98 -3.80 28.77
CA PHE A 101 27.18 -4.27 29.48
C PHE A 101 28.42 -3.41 29.25
#